data_AF-A0A1S9B0V1-F1
#
_entry.id   AF-A0A1S9B0V1-F1
#
_cell.length_a   1.000
_cell.length_b   1.000
_cell.length_c   1.000
_cell.angle_alpha   90.00
_cell.angle_beta   90.00
_cell.angle_gamma   90.00
#
_symmetry.space_group_name_H-M   'P 1'
#
loop_
_entity.id
_entity.type
_entity.pdbx_description
1 polymer ?
#
loop_
_entity_poly.entity_id
_entity_poly.type
_entity_poly.pdbx_seq_one_letter_code
_entity_poly.pdbx_strand_id
1 'polypeptide(L)'
;MYREYWDWVQKRNAERYQNTVQHGKNYDAKNMLHVFRLLQMAEEIAREGALRVRRPNREFLLQIRRGEFEYADLVAQAEEQVARVDAAFAASHLPGEPDRAAVEQLLIDTRQRFYAERSKG
;
A
#
# COMPACT_ATOMS: atom_id res chain seq x y z
N MET A 1 -21.38 8.71 6.96
CA MET A 1 -20.20 7.83 6.84
C MET A 1 -19.91 7.30 5.43
N TYR A 2 -20.78 6.53 4.76
CA TYR A 2 -20.49 6.05 3.37
C TYR A 2 -20.63 7.15 2.29
N ARG A 3 -21.67 8.00 2.38
CA ARG A 3 -21.91 9.10 1.40
C ARG A 3 -20.86 10.20 1.44
N GLU A 4 -20.36 10.54 2.62
CA GLU A 4 -19.35 11.60 2.78
C GLU A 4 -17.99 11.18 2.22
N TYR A 5 -17.66 9.88 2.30
CA TYR A 5 -16.48 9.31 1.63
C TYR A 5 -16.59 9.45 0.11
N TRP A 6 -17.73 9.06 -0.46
CA TRP A 6 -17.97 9.19 -1.90
C TRP A 6 -18.02 10.63 -2.38
N ASP A 7 -18.64 11.54 -1.62
CA ASP A 7 -18.65 12.97 -1.95
C ASP A 7 -17.26 13.59 -1.87
N TRP A 8 -16.43 13.18 -0.90
CA TRP A 8 -15.04 13.62 -0.80
C TRP A 8 -14.19 13.05 -1.93
N VAL A 9 -14.36 11.77 -2.28
CA VAL A 9 -13.69 11.13 -3.43
C VAL A 9 -14.05 11.84 -4.73
N GLN A 10 -15.34 12.10 -4.97
CA GLN A 10 -15.84 12.79 -6.16
C GLN A 10 -15.33 14.24 -6.25
N LYS A 11 -15.39 15.01 -5.16
CA LYS A 11 -14.89 16.40 -5.13
C LYS A 11 -13.37 16.48 -5.31
N ARG A 12 -12.60 15.62 -4.63
CA ARG A 12 -11.14 15.54 -4.78
C ARG A 12 -10.73 15.12 -6.20
N ASN A 13 -11.52 14.26 -6.85
CA ASN A 13 -11.27 13.81 -8.21
C ASN A 13 -11.55 14.93 -9.23
N ALA A 14 -12.59 15.74 -9.06
CA ALA A 14 -12.90 16.85 -9.97
C ALA A 14 -11.80 17.93 -10.00
N GLU A 15 -11.25 18.32 -8.84
CA GLU A 15 -10.20 19.34 -8.75
C GLU A 15 -8.85 18.89 -9.33
N ARG A 16 -8.51 17.60 -9.20
CA ARG A 16 -7.32 17.01 -9.85
C ARG A 16 -7.53 16.75 -11.34
N TYR A 17 -8.74 16.39 -11.74
CA TYR A 17 -9.10 16.17 -13.15
C TYR A 17 -8.81 17.43 -13.97
N GLN A 18 -9.25 18.61 -13.52
CA GLN A 18 -9.02 19.87 -14.24
C GLN A 18 -7.54 20.22 -14.46
N ASN A 19 -6.65 19.93 -13.51
CA ASN A 19 -5.23 20.25 -13.63
C ASN A 19 -4.44 19.32 -14.57
N THR A 20 -4.99 18.15 -14.90
CA THR A 20 -4.22 17.08 -15.55
C THR A 20 -4.68 16.85 -17.00
N VAL A 21 -5.68 17.56 -17.53
CA VAL A 21 -6.23 17.34 -18.89
C VAL A 21 -5.26 17.67 -20.06
N GLN A 22 -4.11 18.32 -19.84
CA GLN A 22 -3.20 18.65 -20.95
C GLN A 22 -2.43 17.46 -21.56
N HIS A 23 -2.36 16.28 -20.93
CA HIS A 23 -1.65 15.11 -21.48
C HIS A 23 -2.49 13.81 -21.39
N GLY A 24 -3.60 13.73 -22.11
CA GLY A 24 -4.16 12.50 -22.69
C GLY A 24 -4.61 11.29 -21.84
N LYS A 25 -4.07 11.01 -20.64
CA LYS A 25 -4.38 9.82 -19.80
C LYS A 25 -4.10 10.04 -18.30
N ASN A 26 -4.67 11.08 -17.72
CA ASN A 26 -3.99 11.77 -16.62
C ASN A 26 -4.67 11.62 -15.24
N TYR A 27 -4.57 10.41 -14.66
CA TYR A 27 -4.62 10.20 -13.21
C TYR A 27 -3.20 10.10 -12.64
N ASP A 28 -3.04 10.25 -11.33
CA ASP A 28 -1.73 10.11 -10.67
C ASP A 28 -1.28 8.64 -10.68
N ALA A 29 -0.70 8.21 -11.81
CA ALA A 29 -0.27 6.83 -12.08
C ALA A 29 0.78 6.33 -11.09
N LYS A 30 1.62 7.24 -10.56
CA LYS A 30 2.58 6.91 -9.49
C LYS A 30 1.83 6.57 -8.20
N ASN A 31 0.87 7.40 -7.80
CA ASN A 31 0.08 7.10 -6.61
C ASN A 31 -0.74 5.82 -6.80
N MET A 32 -1.28 5.58 -7.99
CA MET A 32 -2.04 4.37 -8.25
C MET A 32 -1.17 3.12 -8.15
N LEU A 33 0.06 3.14 -8.70
CA LEU A 33 1.04 2.07 -8.45
C LEU A 33 1.24 1.84 -6.94
N HIS A 34 1.39 2.92 -6.16
CA HIS A 34 1.59 2.80 -4.72
C HIS A 34 0.38 2.18 -4.01
N VAL A 35 -0.84 2.55 -4.40
CA VAL A 35 -2.09 1.97 -3.86
C VAL A 35 -2.09 0.45 -4.05
N PHE A 36 -1.95 -0.03 -5.29
CA PHE A 36 -1.91 -1.47 -5.56
C PHE A 36 -0.76 -2.17 -4.84
N ARG A 37 0.42 -1.54 -4.82
CA ARG A 37 1.57 -2.10 -4.10
C ARG A 37 1.25 -2.32 -2.63
N LEU A 38 0.65 -1.33 -1.96
CA LEU A 38 0.35 -1.39 -0.53
C LEU A 38 -0.81 -2.34 -0.22
N LEU A 39 -1.89 -2.32 -1.00
CA LEU A 39 -3.03 -3.20 -0.79
C LEU A 39 -2.64 -4.68 -0.93
N GLN A 40 -1.83 -5.02 -1.94
CA GLN A 40 -1.36 -6.39 -2.11
C GLN A 40 -0.43 -6.81 -0.96
N MET A 41 0.45 -5.92 -0.51
CA MET A 41 1.30 -6.21 0.65
C MET A 41 0.48 -6.39 1.93
N ALA A 42 -0.55 -5.56 2.13
CA ALA A 42 -1.44 -5.67 3.29
C ALA A 42 -2.18 -7.01 3.30
N GLU A 43 -2.69 -7.44 2.15
CA GLU A 43 -3.35 -8.75 2.01
C GLU A 43 -2.37 -9.91 2.31
N GLU A 44 -1.15 -9.86 1.75
CA GLU A 44 -0.10 -10.86 2.00
C GLU A 44 0.28 -10.92 3.49
N ILE A 45 0.40 -9.78 4.17
CA ILE A 45 0.69 -9.71 5.60
C ILE A 45 -0.45 -10.35 6.40
N ALA A 46 -1.70 -10.00 6.10
CA ALA A 46 -2.86 -10.52 6.82
C ALA A 46 -2.99 -12.04 6.70
N ARG A 47 -2.74 -12.57 5.49
CA ARG A 47 -2.92 -14.00 5.17
C ARG A 47 -1.72 -14.87 5.54
N GLU A 48 -0.52 -14.37 5.36
CA GLU A 48 0.70 -15.19 5.43
C GLU A 48 1.66 -14.75 6.55
N GLY A 49 1.39 -13.62 7.21
CA GLY A 49 2.27 -13.05 8.22
C GLY A 49 3.63 -12.59 7.66
N ALA A 50 3.76 -12.44 6.34
CA ALA A 50 5.02 -12.19 5.67
C ALA A 50 5.05 -10.82 4.96
N LEU A 51 6.09 -10.02 5.26
CA LEU A 51 6.31 -8.73 4.59
C LEU A 51 7.20 -8.88 3.35
N ARG A 52 6.61 -8.89 2.16
CA ARG A 52 7.36 -8.93 0.89
C ARG A 52 7.58 -7.54 0.30
N VAL A 53 8.71 -6.93 0.65
CA VAL A 53 9.09 -5.60 0.15
C VAL A 53 9.39 -5.61 -1.35
N ARG A 54 10.09 -6.65 -1.83
CA ARG A 54 10.36 -6.89 -3.24
C ARG A 54 9.14 -7.55 -3.87
N ARG A 55 8.45 -6.83 -4.77
CA ARG A 55 7.19 -7.30 -5.32
C ARG A 55 7.41 -8.29 -6.48
N PRO A 56 6.71 -9.44 -6.48
CA PRO A 56 6.82 -10.41 -7.56
C PRO A 56 6.16 -9.92 -8.86
N ASN A 57 5.16 -9.06 -8.76
CA ASN A 57 4.40 -8.51 -9.88
C ASN A 57 4.93 -7.13 -10.34
N ARG A 58 6.25 -6.97 -10.40
CA ARG A 58 6.91 -5.71 -10.76
C ARG A 58 6.40 -5.13 -12.08
N GLU A 59 6.18 -5.97 -13.09
CA GLU A 59 5.77 -5.48 -14.41
C GLU A 59 4.37 -4.87 -14.39
N PHE A 60 3.41 -5.54 -13.76
CA PHE A 60 2.06 -5.01 -13.55
C PHE A 60 2.07 -3.61 -12.90
N LEU A 61 2.88 -3.44 -11.85
CA LEU A 61 3.03 -2.14 -11.19
C LEU A 61 3.58 -1.08 -12.15
N LEU A 62 4.56 -1.42 -12.99
CA LEU A 62 5.10 -0.51 -13.99
C LEU A 62 4.10 -0.17 -15.10
N GLN A 63 3.26 -1.11 -15.52
CA GLN A 63 2.17 -0.84 -16.47
C GLN A 63 1.20 0.22 -15.93
N ILE A 64 0.83 0.13 -14.64
CA ILE A 64 0.04 1.18 -13.97
C ILE A 64 0.78 2.51 -14.04
N ARG A 65 2.07 2.54 -13.70
CA ARG A 65 2.87 3.78 -13.72
C ARG A 65 2.99 4.38 -15.13
N ARG A 66 2.96 3.56 -16.17
CA ARG A 66 2.98 3.99 -17.57
C ARG A 66 1.61 4.43 -18.08
N GLY A 67 0.55 4.32 -17.28
CA GLY A 67 -0.81 4.71 -17.68
C GLY A 67 -1.44 3.77 -18.70
N GLU A 68 -1.06 2.48 -18.66
CA GLU A 68 -1.57 1.48 -19.60
C GLU A 68 -3.02 1.07 -19.33
N PHE A 69 -3.57 1.44 -18.17
CA PHE A 69 -4.94 1.13 -17.77
C PHE A 69 -5.80 2.38 -17.68
N GLU A 70 -7.11 2.20 -17.90
CA GLU A 70 -8.10 3.23 -17.64
C GLU A 70 -8.28 3.45 -16.14
N TYR A 71 -8.50 4.70 -15.76
CA TYR A 71 -8.60 5.09 -14.35
C TYR A 71 -9.75 4.38 -13.62
N ALA A 72 -10.92 4.31 -14.26
CA ALA A 72 -12.11 3.71 -13.68
C ALA A 72 -11.88 2.22 -13.33
N ASP A 73 -11.19 1.48 -14.21
CA ASP A 73 -10.88 0.07 -14.00
C ASP A 73 -9.92 -0.12 -12.82
N LEU A 74 -8.93 0.76 -12.67
CA LEU A 74 -8.00 0.72 -11.54
C LEU A 74 -8.68 1.05 -10.22
N VAL A 75 -9.63 2.00 -10.20
CA VAL A 75 -10.41 2.32 -8.99
C VAL A 75 -11.27 1.13 -8.57
N ALA A 76 -12.02 0.54 -9.50
CA ALA A 76 -12.86 -0.62 -9.21
C ALA A 76 -12.04 -1.80 -8.66
N GLN A 77 -10.88 -2.09 -9.26
CA GLN A 77 -9.97 -3.12 -8.77
C GLN A 77 -9.38 -2.81 -7.39
N ALA A 78 -9.04 -1.55 -7.13
CA ALA A 78 -8.53 -1.14 -5.82
C ALA A 78 -9.59 -1.30 -4.73
N GLU A 79 -10.86 -0.97 -5.02
CA GLU A 79 -11.98 -1.15 -4.09
C GLU A 79 -12.25 -2.62 -3.77
N GLU A 80 -12.25 -3.48 -4.79
CA GLU A 80 -12.34 -4.93 -4.58
C GLU A 80 -11.19 -5.42 -3.69
N GLN A 81 -9.99 -4.88 -3.92
CA GLN A 81 -8.83 -5.26 -3.13
C GLN A 81 -8.90 -4.78 -1.68
N VAL A 82 -9.43 -3.57 -1.42
CA VAL A 82 -9.70 -3.10 -0.06
C VAL A 82 -10.63 -4.08 0.67
N ALA A 83 -11.72 -4.52 0.03
CA ALA A 83 -12.64 -5.49 0.62
C ALA A 83 -11.95 -6.84 0.94
N ARG A 84 -11.04 -7.30 0.07
CA ARG A 84 -10.23 -8.50 0.33
C ARG A 84 -9.28 -8.32 1.51
N VAL A 85 -8.63 -7.15 1.62
CA VAL A 85 -7.74 -6.82 2.73
C VAL A 85 -8.51 -6.81 4.06
N ASP A 86 -9.68 -6.16 4.10
CA ASP A 86 -10.53 -6.11 5.30
C ASP A 86 -10.95 -7.51 5.74
N ALA A 87 -11.42 -8.35 4.80
CA ALA A 87 -11.78 -9.73 5.08
C ALA A 87 -10.57 -10.56 5.56
N ALA A 88 -9.39 -10.36 4.97
CA ALA A 88 -8.17 -11.06 5.36
C ALA A 88 -7.72 -10.69 6.77
N PHE A 89 -7.78 -9.40 7.15
CA PHE A 89 -7.46 -8.98 8.52
C PHE A 89 -8.48 -9.46 9.54
N ALA A 90 -9.77 -9.49 9.20
CA ALA A 90 -10.80 -10.04 10.07
C ALA A 90 -10.59 -11.54 10.39
N ALA A 91 -9.98 -12.29 9.47
CA ALA A 91 -9.64 -13.70 9.65
C ALA A 91 -8.18 -13.93 10.11
N SER A 92 -7.38 -12.87 10.28
CA SER A 92 -5.94 -12.99 10.56
C SER A 92 -5.67 -13.41 12.01
N HIS A 93 -4.55 -14.10 12.22
CA HIS A 93 -4.04 -14.42 13.55
C HIS A 93 -3.10 -13.34 14.12
N LEU A 94 -2.92 -12.22 13.41
CA LEU A 94 -2.11 -11.11 13.88
C LEU A 94 -2.78 -10.46 15.11
N PRO A 95 -1.98 -10.10 16.14
CA PRO A 95 -2.53 -9.39 17.29
C PRO A 95 -3.00 -7.99 16.88
N GLY A 96 -4.03 -7.48 17.55
CA GLY A 96 -4.56 -6.14 17.28
C GLY A 96 -3.54 -5.01 17.54
N GLU A 97 -2.57 -5.26 18.42
CA GLU A 97 -1.45 -4.37 18.68
C GLU A 97 -0.13 -5.13 18.77
N PRO A 98 0.99 -4.53 18.36
CA PRO A 98 2.32 -5.12 18.54
C PRO A 98 2.72 -5.09 20.02
N ASP A 99 3.46 -6.12 20.45
CA ASP A 99 4.12 -6.12 21.76
C ASP A 99 5.23 -5.06 21.80
N ARG A 100 4.96 -3.95 22.48
CA ARG A 100 5.88 -2.81 22.56
C ARG A 100 7.20 -3.17 23.25
N ALA A 101 7.17 -4.00 24.29
CA ALA A 101 8.36 -4.39 25.02
C ALA A 101 9.27 -5.25 24.15
N ALA A 102 8.69 -6.20 23.41
CA ALA A 102 9.43 -7.03 22.46
C ALA A 102 10.04 -6.20 21.33
N VAL A 103 9.30 -5.22 20.79
CA VAL A 103 9.78 -4.31 19.73
C VAL A 103 10.94 -3.44 20.24
N GLU A 104 10.84 -2.90 21.46
CA GLU A 104 11.90 -2.10 22.06
C GLU A 104 13.18 -2.92 22.28
N GLN A 105 13.05 -4.13 22.83
CA GLN A 105 14.19 -5.02 23.02
C GLN A 105 14.85 -5.37 21.68
N LEU A 106 14.07 -5.70 20.66
CA LEU A 106 14.59 -5.96 19.32
C LEU A 106 15.37 -4.77 18.74
N LEU A 107 14.89 -3.55 18.97
CA LEU A 107 15.56 -2.32 18.53
C LEU A 107 16.92 -2.15 19.23
N ILE A 108 16.98 -2.36 20.54
CA ILE A 108 18.22 -2.30 21.33
C ILE A 108 19.21 -3.33 20.80
N ASP A 109 18.81 -4.59 20.68
CA ASP A 109 19.67 -5.69 20.25
C ASP A 109 20.22 -5.47 18.85
N THR A 110 19.40 -4.93 17.95
CA THR A 110 19.80 -4.62 16.57
C THR A 110 20.87 -3.51 16.56
N ARG A 111 20.70 -2.46 17.36
CA ARG A 111 21.67 -1.36 17.46
C ARG A 111 22.97 -1.81 18.10
N GLN A 112 22.91 -2.60 19.16
CA GLN A 112 24.10 -3.15 19.81
C GLN A 112 24.94 -4.00 18.85
N ARG A 113 24.29 -4.90 18.09
CA ARG A 113 24.95 -5.69 17.04
C ARG A 113 25.62 -4.81 16.00
N PHE A 114 24.89 -3.82 15.47
CA PHE A 114 25.42 -2.89 14.48
C PHE A 114 26.66 -2.13 14.96
N TYR A 115 26.66 -1.64 16.20
CA TYR A 115 27.81 -0.93 16.75
C TYR A 115 28.99 -1.86 17.07
N ALA A 116 28.72 -3.06 17.58
CA ALA A 116 29.77 -4.06 17.87
C ALA A 116 30.49 -4.55 16.60
N GLU A 117 29.77 -4.63 15.47
CA GLU A 117 30.36 -4.94 14.17
C GLU A 117 31.23 -3.79 13.64
N ARG A 118 30.80 -2.54 13.85
CA ARG A 118 31.56 -1.35 13.42
C ARG A 118 32.75 -0.99 14.31
N SER A 119 32.75 -1.37 15.58
CA SER A 119 33.90 -1.17 16.48
C SER A 119 35.02 -2.18 16.26
N LYS A 120 34.81 -3.21 15.43
CA LYS A 120 35.80 -4.23 15.06
C LYS A 120 36.48 -3.95 13.71
N GLY A 121 36.13 -2.85 13.05
CA GLY A 121 36.69 -2.41 11.76
C GLY A 121 37.52 -1.15 11.87
#